data_AF-A0A7W9CIR3-F1
#
_entry.id   AF-A0A7W9CIR3-F1
#
_cell.length_a   1.000
_cell.length_b   1.000
_cell.length_c   1.000
_cell.angle_alpha   90.00
_cell.angle_beta   90.00
_cell.angle_gamma   90.00
#
_symmetry.space_group_name_H-M   'P 1'
#
loop_
_entity.id
_entity.type
_entity.pdbx_description
1 polymer ?
#
loop_
_entity_poly.entity_id
_entity_poly.type
_entity_poly.pdbx_seq_one_letter_code
_entity_poly.pdbx_strand_id
1 'polypeptide(L)' 'MEPLSRPSAIIDFCLAPLNLDAGSDSEKEVRRRLEHVIKTFQAKAAKPVAVDFSSMPSQVINEAAHGYE' A
#
# COMPACT_ATOMS: atom_id res chain seq x y z
N MET A 1 3.30 3.77 13.63
CA MET A 1 3.56 3.15 12.31
C MET A 1 4.80 3.82 11.75
N GLU A 2 5.89 3.09 11.52
CA GLU A 2 7.09 3.71 10.92
C GLU A 2 6.76 4.27 9.53
N PRO A 3 7.35 5.41 9.11
CA PRO A 3 7.09 5.97 7.80
C PRO A 3 7.57 5.00 6.72
N LEU A 4 6.63 4.48 5.92
CA LEU A 4 6.86 3.62 4.75
C LEU A 4 7.56 4.43 3.65
N SER A 5 8.84 4.69 3.82
CA SER A 5 9.69 5.43 2.88
C SER A 5 10.40 4.50 1.89
N ARG A 6 10.60 3.24 2.29
CA ARG A 6 11.29 2.23 1.48
C ARG A 6 10.34 1.60 0.46
N PRO A 7 10.68 1.57 -0.84
CA PRO A 7 9.86 0.95 -1.88
C PRO A 7 9.44 -0.49 -1.56
N SER A 8 10.33 -1.31 -1.01
CA SER A 8 10.03 -2.69 -0.62
C SER A 8 8.92 -2.77 0.42
N ALA A 9 8.97 -1.92 1.45
CA ALA A 9 7.97 -1.90 2.51
C ALA A 9 6.61 -1.38 2.01
N ILE A 10 6.60 -0.44 1.07
CA ILE A 10 5.37 0.02 0.40
C ILE A 10 4.74 -1.15 -0.36
N ILE A 11 5.54 -1.90 -1.13
CA ILE A 11 5.06 -3.06 -1.87
C ILE A 11 4.53 -4.13 -0.92
N ASP A 12 5.26 -4.46 0.16
CA ASP A 12 4.84 -5.42 1.17
C ASP A 12 3.47 -5.04 1.77
N PHE A 13 3.31 -3.78 2.16
CA PHE A 13 2.07 -3.27 2.73
C PHE A 13 0.90 -3.36 1.74
N CYS A 14 1.10 -2.94 0.49
CA CYS A 14 0.04 -2.94 -0.52
C CYS A 14 -0.36 -4.34 -0.98
N LEU A 15 0.57 -5.31 -0.97
CA LEU A 15 0.30 -6.67 -1.43
C LEU A 15 -0.17 -7.62 -0.32
N ALA A 16 0.07 -7.29 0.95
CA ALA A 16 -0.34 -8.11 2.10
C ALA A 16 -1.82 -8.57 2.07
N PRO A 17 -2.81 -7.73 1.68
CA PRO A 17 -4.22 -8.14 1.65
C PRO A 17 -4.57 -9.14 0.55
N LEU A 18 -3.72 -9.28 -0.47
CA LEU A 18 -4.03 -10.06 -1.68
C LEU A 18 -3.70 -11.55 -1.54
N ASN A 19 -3.10 -11.96 -0.41
CA ASN A 19 -2.73 -13.35 -0.12
C ASN A 19 -2.05 -14.07 -1.31
N LEU A 20 -1.08 -13.38 -1.91
CA LEU A 20 -0.36 -13.87 -3.09
C LEU A 20 0.55 -15.05 -2.72
N ASP A 21 0.74 -15.98 -3.66
CA ASP A 21 1.69 -17.09 -3.51
C ASP A 21 3.13 -16.58 -3.52
N ALA A 22 3.70 -16.48 -2.32
CA ALA A 22 5.02 -15.94 -2.09
C ALA A 22 6.09 -16.85 -2.69
N GLY A 23 6.96 -16.29 -3.53
CA GLY A 23 8.08 -17.02 -4.12
C GLY A 23 7.78 -17.67 -5.47
N SER A 24 6.56 -17.55 -6.00
CA SER A 24 6.29 -17.81 -7.41
C SER A 24 7.12 -16.89 -8.31
N ASP A 25 7.50 -17.36 -9.51
CA ASP A 25 8.27 -16.52 -10.45
C ASP A 25 7.48 -15.29 -10.90
N SER A 26 6.15 -15.41 -10.95
CA SER A 26 5.26 -14.28 -11.24
C SER A 26 5.30 -13.22 -10.14
N GLU A 27 5.25 -13.61 -8.86
CA GLU A 27 5.35 -12.66 -7.74
C GLU A 27 6.70 -11.93 -7.76
N LYS A 28 7.81 -12.66 -7.95
CA LYS A 28 9.16 -12.09 -8.00
C LYS A 28 9.31 -11.06 -9.11
N GLU A 29 8.83 -11.38 -10.32
CA GLU A 29 8.93 -10.47 -11.46
C GLU A 29 8.03 -9.23 -11.29
N VAL A 30 6.81 -9.39 -10.75
CA VAL A 30 5.92 -8.26 -10.43
C VAL A 30 6.57 -7.36 -9.38
N ARG A 31 7.11 -7.93 -8.30
CA ARG A 31 7.79 -7.19 -7.24
C ARG A 31 8.99 -6.40 -7.79
N ARG A 32 9.81 -7.02 -8.64
CA ARG A 32 10.95 -6.36 -9.28
C ARG A 32 10.52 -5.15 -10.13
N ARG A 33 9.45 -5.30 -10.92
CA ARG A 33 8.91 -4.22 -11.76
C ARG A 33 8.34 -3.08 -10.91
N LEU A 34 7.56 -3.40 -9.88
CA LEU A 34 7.00 -2.41 -8.97
C LEU A 34 8.08 -1.62 -8.24
N GLU A 35 9.13 -2.30 -7.77
CA GLU A 35 10.24 -1.65 -7.10
C GLU A 35 10.96 -0.66 -8.04
N HIS A 36 11.17 -1.05 -9.29
CA HIS A 36 11.74 -0.16 -10.30
C HIS A 36 10.86 1.07 -10.55
N VAL A 37 9.54 0.89 -10.67
CA VAL A 37 8.60 1.99 -10.91
C VAL A 37 8.59 2.96 -9.73
N ILE A 38 8.49 2.46 -8.50
CA ILE A 38 8.45 3.31 -7.29
C ILE A 38 9.75 4.10 -7.15
N LYS A 39 10.91 3.46 -7.33
CA LYS A 39 12.21 4.16 -7.30
C LYS A 39 12.31 5.24 -8.37
N THR A 40 11.91 4.92 -9.59
CA THR A 40 11.91 5.87 -10.71
C THR A 40 10.98 7.05 -10.44
N PHE A 41 9.79 6.77 -9.90
CA PHE A 41 8.82 7.81 -9.52
C PHE A 41 9.36 8.70 -8.41
N GLN A 42 9.89 8.13 -7.33
CA GLN A 42 10.50 8.88 -6.22
C GLN A 42 11.68 9.73 -6.68
N ALA A 43 12.52 9.22 -7.59
CA ALA A 43 13.64 9.98 -8.16
C ALA A 43 13.19 11.17 -9.02
N LYS A 44 12.02 11.07 -9.68
CA LYS A 44 11.45 12.14 -10.52
C LYS A 44 10.53 13.09 -9.77
N ALA A 45 10.00 12.68 -8.61
CA ALA A 45 9.11 13.49 -7.81
C ALA A 45 9.88 14.65 -7.17
N ALA A 46 9.70 15.86 -7.71
CA ALA A 46 10.35 17.07 -7.19
C ALA A 46 9.85 17.47 -5.78
N LYS A 47 8.70 16.93 -5.35
CA LYS A 47 8.07 17.20 -4.05
C LYS A 47 7.40 15.93 -3.50
N PRO A 48 7.27 15.79 -2.18
CA PRO A 48 6.44 14.75 -1.58
C PRO A 48 5.02 14.81 -2.17
N VAL A 49 4.49 13.67 -2.58
CA VAL A 49 3.10 13.58 -3.02
C VAL A 49 2.22 13.69 -1.78
N ALA A 50 1.61 14.85 -1.57
CA ALA A 50 0.54 14.99 -0.59
C ALA A 50 -0.69 14.25 -1.11
N VAL A 51 -1.14 13.25 -0.38
CA VAL A 51 -2.41 12.57 -0.67
C VAL A 51 -3.50 13.34 0.04
N ASP A 52 -4.44 13.89 -0.73
CA ASP A 52 -5.60 14.58 -0.19
C ASP A 52 -6.67 13.56 0.22
N PHE A 53 -6.95 13.49 1.53
CA PHE A 53 -7.97 12.60 2.10
C PHE A 53 -9.31 13.30 2.30
N SER A 54 -9.45 14.57 1.89
CA SER A 54 -10.68 15.36 2.09
C SER A 54 -11.93 14.70 1.51
N SER A 55 -11.77 13.92 0.44
CA SER A 55 -12.86 13.21 -0.23
C SER A 55 -12.98 11.73 0.16
N MET A 56 -12.17 11.25 1.11
CA MET A 56 -12.21 9.84 1.50
C MET A 56 -13.46 9.58 2.35
N PRO A 57 -14.36 8.65 1.95
CA PRO A 57 -15.54 8.34 2.73
C PRO A 57 -15.13 7.75 4.09
N SER A 58 -15.63 8.34 5.18
CA SER A 58 -15.42 7.82 6.52
C SER A 58 -15.99 6.42 6.63
N GLN A 59 -15.18 5.43 6.98
CA GLN A 59 -15.71 4.13 7.37
C GLN A 59 -16.37 4.26 8.74
N VAL A 60 -17.69 4.21 8.76
CA VAL A 60 -18.47 4.17 10.01
C VAL A 60 -18.52 2.70 10.44
N ILE A 61 -17.94 2.39 11.59
CA ILE A 61 -18.13 1.07 12.20
C ILE A 61 -19.61 0.97 12.53
N ASN A 62 -20.30 -0.01 11.95
CA ASN A 62 -21.71 -0.25 12.26
C ASN A 62 -21.79 -0.88 13.66
N GLU A 63 -21.89 -0.04 14.69
CA GLU A 63 -21.99 -0.49 16.09
C GLU A 63 -23.22 -1.39 16.32
N ALA A 64 -24.28 -1.26 15.53
CA ALA A 64 -25.44 -2.15 15.61
C ALA A 64 -25.14 -3.60 15.19
N ALA A 65 -24.04 -3.84 14.45
CA ALA A 65 -23.55 -5.18 14.11
C ALA A 65 -22.67 -5.79 15.21
N HIS A 66 -22.24 -4.98 16.21
CA HIS A 66 -21.42 -5.44 17.32
C HIS A 66 -22.22 -6.04 18.49
N GLY A 67 -23.57 -5.98 18.43
CA GLY A 67 -24.44 -6.47 19.49
C GLY A 67 -24.41 -5.55 20.71
N TYR A 68 -25.58 -5.19 21.22
CA TYR A 68 -25.68 -4.51 22.50
C TYR A 68 -25.34 -5.52 23.60
N GLU A 69 -24.20 -5.35 24.28
CA GLU A 69 -24.03 -5.87 25.65
C GLU A 69 -24.87 -5.05 26.63
#